data_AF-A0A8T5MJS6-F1
#
_entry.id   AF-A0A8T5MJS6-F1
#
_cell.length_a   1.000
_cell.length_b   1.000
_cell.length_c   1.000
_cell.angle_alpha   90.00
_cell.angle_beta   90.00
_cell.angle_gamma   90.00
#
_symmetry.space_group_name_H-M   'P 1'
#
loop_
_entity.id
_entity.type
_entity.pdbx_description
1 polymer ?
#
loop_
_entity_poly.entity_id
_entity_poly.type
_entity_poly.pdbx_seq_one_letter_code
_entity_poly.pdbx_strand_id
1 'polypeptide(L)'
;MKLKLHDAIGSLDYTDLVDLHEDLKEGGHSLRSMVEKKIVDKEKEQGKQCCVCNSEIDVHSTNNFTLLLGPEGLRRKACFCAIDCMKYFIDGLEKRKEALKKKAAWQEDGGGMKDA
;
A
#
# COMPACT_ATOMS: atom_id res chain seq x y z
N MET A 1 -9.14 -17.13 8.70
CA MET A 1 -8.84 -16.77 10.11
C MET A 1 -7.39 -16.28 10.15
N LYS A 2 -7.10 -15.10 10.74
CA LYS A 2 -5.72 -14.62 10.88
C LYS A 2 -5.09 -15.30 12.08
N LEU A 3 -4.11 -16.18 11.86
CA LEU A 3 -3.27 -16.72 12.93
C LEU A 3 -2.30 -15.63 13.40
N LYS A 4 -2.17 -15.42 14.70
CA LYS A 4 -1.11 -14.57 15.24
C LYS A 4 0.20 -15.36 15.16
N LEU A 5 1.34 -14.65 15.03
CA LEU A 5 2.65 -15.28 14.92
C LEU A 5 2.93 -16.25 16.09
N HIS A 6 2.56 -15.84 17.31
CA HIS A 6 2.68 -16.68 18.50
C HIS A 6 1.93 -18.01 18.36
N ASP A 7 0.69 -17.96 17.85
CA ASP A 7 -0.14 -19.16 17.68
C ASP A 7 0.42 -20.07 16.59
N ALA A 8 1.06 -19.50 15.55
CA ALA A 8 1.74 -20.27 14.51
C ALA A 8 2.98 -20.99 15.05
N ILE A 9 3.80 -20.32 15.87
CA ILE A 9 4.96 -20.95 16.53
C ILE A 9 4.49 -22.07 17.47
N GLY A 10 3.40 -21.84 18.22
CA GLY A 10 2.80 -22.85 19.10
C GLY A 10 2.22 -24.07 18.38
N SER A 11 2.10 -24.04 17.06
CA SER A 11 1.62 -25.15 16.23
C SER A 11 2.72 -25.98 15.58
N LEU A 12 3.98 -25.56 15.70
CA LEU A 12 5.14 -26.27 15.17
C LEU A 12 5.46 -27.50 16.02
N ASP A 13 5.97 -28.56 15.38
CA ASP A 13 6.47 -29.73 16.10
C ASP A 13 7.88 -29.49 16.66
N TYR A 14 8.38 -30.46 17.43
CA TYR A 14 9.69 -30.33 18.08
C TYR A 14 10.83 -30.11 17.08
N THR A 15 10.81 -30.81 15.94
CA THR A 15 11.86 -30.72 14.93
C THR A 15 11.85 -29.35 14.28
N ASP A 16 10.68 -28.87 13.88
CA ASP A 16 10.50 -27.53 13.31
C ASP A 16 10.93 -26.42 14.30
N LEU A 17 10.65 -26.61 15.60
CA LEU A 17 11.08 -25.67 16.65
C LEU A 17 12.60 -25.65 16.83
N VAL A 18 13.27 -26.80 16.73
CA VAL A 18 14.74 -26.89 16.78
C VAL A 18 15.36 -26.19 15.57
N ASP A 19 14.86 -26.46 14.38
CA ASP A 19 15.35 -25.84 13.14
C ASP A 19 15.15 -24.31 13.17
N LEU A 20 13.98 -23.86 13.61
CA LEU A 20 13.70 -22.43 13.81
C LEU A 20 14.65 -21.80 14.84
N HIS A 21 14.96 -22.50 15.93
CA HIS A 21 15.86 -22.00 16.95
C HIS A 21 17.31 -21.87 16.46
N GLU A 22 17.80 -22.83 15.67
CA GLU A 22 19.14 -22.75 15.09
C GLU A 22 19.23 -21.64 14.01
N ASP A 23 18.24 -21.50 13.12
CA ASP A 23 18.21 -20.37 12.17
C ASP A 23 18.25 -19.03 12.91
N LEU A 24 17.46 -18.87 13.97
CA LEU A 24 17.45 -17.63 14.77
C LEU A 24 18.79 -17.35 15.46
N LYS A 25 19.51 -18.37 15.95
CA LYS A 25 20.86 -18.21 16.50
C LYS A 25 21.86 -17.73 15.46
N GLU A 26 21.72 -18.18 14.22
CA GLU A 26 22.55 -17.78 13.09
C GLU A 26 22.14 -16.42 12.50
N GLY A 27 21.20 -15.70 13.13
CA GLY A 27 20.74 -14.38 12.69
C GLY A 27 19.48 -14.40 11.83
N GLY A 28 18.83 -15.56 11.70
CA GLY A 28 17.52 -15.73 11.05
C GLY A 28 17.56 -15.62 9.54
N HIS A 29 18.64 -16.05 8.89
CA HIS A 29 18.84 -15.83 7.46
C HIS A 29 17.76 -16.51 6.59
N SER A 30 17.43 -17.76 6.89
CA SER A 30 16.42 -18.51 6.15
C SER A 30 15.03 -17.91 6.35
N LEU A 31 14.65 -17.67 7.60
CA LEU A 31 13.35 -17.09 7.95
C LEU A 31 13.20 -15.68 7.37
N ARG A 32 14.24 -14.85 7.45
CA ARG A 32 14.25 -13.50 6.88
C ARG A 32 14.03 -13.54 5.37
N SER A 33 14.76 -14.39 4.65
CA SER A 33 14.59 -14.53 3.19
C SER A 33 13.17 -14.98 2.83
N MET A 34 12.61 -15.91 3.61
CA MET A 34 11.26 -16.41 3.41
C MET A 34 10.20 -15.32 3.62
N VAL A 35 10.34 -14.54 4.70
CA VAL A 35 9.44 -13.41 5.02
C VAL A 35 9.54 -12.32 3.95
N GLU A 36 10.76 -11.90 3.59
CA GLU A 36 10.98 -10.89 2.54
C GLU A 36 10.34 -11.32 1.21
N LYS A 37 10.57 -12.56 0.79
CA LYS A 37 9.93 -13.13 -0.42
C LYS A 37 8.41 -13.10 -0.32
N LYS A 38 7.83 -13.43 0.84
CA LYS A 38 6.37 -13.42 1.02
C LYS A 38 5.76 -12.04 1.07
N ILE A 39 6.48 -11.05 1.60
CA ILE A 39 6.10 -9.65 1.49
C ILE A 39 6.05 -9.25 0.01
N VAL A 40 7.11 -9.53 -0.76
CA VAL A 40 7.17 -9.22 -2.18
C VAL A 40 6.06 -9.93 -2.97
N ASP A 41 5.80 -11.21 -2.71
CA ASP A 41 4.70 -11.94 -3.34
C ASP A 41 3.34 -11.28 -3.04
N LYS A 42 3.12 -10.86 -1.78
CA LYS A 42 1.89 -10.18 -1.37
C LYS A 42 1.77 -8.77 -1.98
N GLU A 43 2.89 -8.06 -2.14
CA GLU A 43 2.92 -6.76 -2.81
C GLU A 43 2.64 -6.87 -4.31
N LYS A 44 3.00 -7.99 -4.95
CA LYS A 44 2.61 -8.32 -6.33
C LYS A 44 1.12 -8.66 -6.43
N GLU A 45 0.54 -9.27 -5.41
CA GLU A 45 -0.91 -9.50 -5.35
C GLU A 45 -1.70 -8.20 -5.20
N GLN A 46 -1.11 -7.17 -4.58
CA GLN A 46 -1.70 -5.85 -4.43
C GLN A 46 -1.50 -4.99 -5.68
N GLY A 47 -2.61 -4.50 -6.26
CA GLY A 47 -2.56 -3.63 -7.44
C GLY A 47 -2.91 -4.31 -8.76
N LYS A 48 -3.63 -5.44 -8.72
CA LYS A 48 -4.18 -6.11 -9.91
C LYS A 48 -5.29 -5.33 -10.61
N GLN A 49 -5.75 -4.21 -10.05
CA GLN A 49 -6.81 -3.39 -10.63
C GLN A 49 -6.37 -1.94 -10.70
N CYS A 50 -6.71 -1.29 -11.81
CA CYS A 50 -6.50 0.13 -12.01
C CYS A 50 -7.42 0.93 -11.08
N CYS A 51 -6.85 1.84 -10.29
CA CYS A 51 -7.63 2.67 -9.37
C CYS A 51 -8.50 3.75 -10.05
N VAL A 52 -8.39 3.90 -11.38
CA VAL A 52 -9.20 4.85 -12.17
C VAL A 52 -10.29 4.16 -12.96
N CYS A 53 -9.94 3.18 -13.80
CA CYS A 53 -10.90 2.52 -14.69
C CYS A 53 -11.31 1.11 -14.24
N ASN A 54 -10.73 0.61 -13.15
CA ASN A 54 -10.99 -0.73 -12.59
C ASN A 54 -10.60 -1.92 -13.50
N SER A 55 -9.95 -1.66 -14.63
CA SER A 55 -9.39 -2.72 -15.47
C SER A 55 -8.33 -3.52 -14.74
N GLU A 56 -8.24 -4.81 -15.05
CA GLU A 56 -7.15 -5.65 -14.55
C GLU A 56 -5.80 -5.15 -15.07
N ILE A 57 -4.81 -5.14 -14.19
CA ILE A 57 -3.43 -4.79 -14.49
C ILE A 57 -2.65 -6.07 -14.69
N ASP A 58 -2.15 -6.28 -15.90
CA ASP A 58 -1.15 -7.30 -16.16
C ASP A 58 0.17 -6.90 -15.48
N VAL A 59 0.57 -7.70 -14.49
CA VAL A 59 1.81 -7.52 -13.72
C VAL A 59 3.07 -7.79 -14.54
N HIS A 60 2.95 -8.44 -15.70
CA HIS A 60 4.06 -8.71 -16.62
C HIS A 60 4.20 -7.65 -17.72
N SER A 61 3.22 -6.75 -17.84
CA SER A 61 3.27 -5.65 -18.80
C SER A 61 4.21 -4.54 -18.33
N THR A 62 4.93 -3.92 -19.27
CA THR A 62 5.75 -2.71 -19.01
C THR A 62 4.93 -1.42 -19.01
N ASN A 63 3.63 -1.49 -19.36
CA ASN A 63 2.75 -0.33 -19.47
C ASN A 63 1.89 -0.07 -18.22
N ASN A 64 2.25 -0.67 -17.08
CA ASN A 64 1.60 -0.40 -15.80
C ASN A 64 2.38 0.66 -15.01
N PHE A 65 1.68 1.42 -14.17
CA PHE A 65 2.27 2.49 -13.37
C PHE A 65 1.81 2.38 -11.93
N THR A 66 2.69 2.73 -10.99
CA THR A 66 2.38 2.72 -9.55
C THR A 66 2.84 4.03 -8.92
N LEU A 67 1.96 4.64 -8.13
CA LEU A 67 2.29 5.76 -7.25
C LEU A 67 2.23 5.32 -5.79
N LEU A 68 3.27 5.66 -5.03
CA LEU A 68 3.32 5.48 -3.57
C LEU A 68 3.12 6.85 -2.90
N LEU A 69 2.07 6.97 -2.11
CA LEU A 69 1.64 8.23 -1.50
C LEU A 69 1.78 8.16 0.03
N GLY A 70 2.45 9.15 0.62
CA GLY A 70 2.57 9.30 2.07
C GLY A 70 3.96 8.96 2.63
N PRO A 71 4.18 9.22 3.92
CA PRO A 71 5.45 8.97 4.59
C PRO A 71 5.74 7.48 4.72
N GLU A 72 6.99 7.15 4.98
CA GLU A 72 7.43 5.78 5.26
C GLU A 72 6.61 5.17 6.42
N GLY A 73 6.14 3.93 6.24
CA GLY A 73 5.22 3.27 7.18
C GLY A 73 3.72 3.54 6.98
N LEU A 74 3.33 4.61 6.27
CA LEU A 74 1.93 4.93 5.95
C LEU A 74 1.67 5.06 4.44
N ARG A 75 2.56 4.51 3.62
CA ARG A 75 2.46 4.59 2.16
C ARG A 75 1.20 3.88 1.68
N ARG A 76 0.38 4.61 0.91
CA ARG A 76 -0.73 4.05 0.12
C ARG A 76 -0.26 3.83 -1.31
N LYS A 77 -0.60 2.67 -1.89
CA LYS A 77 -0.28 2.30 -3.27
C LYS A 77 -1.48 2.59 -4.17
N ALA A 78 -1.27 3.32 -5.27
CA ALA A 78 -2.24 3.50 -6.34
C ALA A 78 -1.66 2.91 -7.64
N CYS A 79 -2.39 2.00 -8.28
CA CYS A 79 -1.93 1.29 -9.48
C CYS A 79 -2.77 1.71 -10.70
N PHE A 80 -2.13 1.79 -11.87
CA PHE A 80 -2.75 2.24 -13.11
C PHE A 80 -2.38 1.31 -14.26
N CYS A 81 -3.37 0.98 -15.10
CA CYS A 81 -3.17 0.12 -16.26
C CYS A 81 -2.49 0.83 -17.45
N ALA A 82 -2.45 2.16 -17.43
CA ALA A 82 -1.88 2.99 -18.49
C ALA A 82 -1.51 4.39 -17.96
N ILE A 83 -0.67 5.11 -18.71
CA ILE A 83 -0.22 6.46 -18.37
C ILE A 83 -1.38 7.46 -18.28
N ASP A 84 -2.40 7.32 -19.13
CA ASP A 84 -3.56 8.21 -19.14
C ASP A 84 -4.40 8.09 -17.87
N CYS A 85 -4.54 6.87 -17.33
CA CYS A 85 -5.18 6.64 -16.04
C CYS A 85 -4.38 7.31 -14.91
N MET A 86 -3.05 7.18 -14.92
CA MET A 86 -2.20 7.87 -13.94
C MET A 86 -2.33 9.38 -14.04
N LYS A 87 -2.32 9.94 -15.26
CA LYS A 87 -2.47 11.38 -15.50
C LYS A 87 -3.82 11.90 -15.01
N TYR A 88 -4.92 11.22 -15.37
CA TYR A 88 -6.26 11.57 -14.90
C TYR A 88 -6.34 11.63 -13.37
N PHE A 89 -5.71 10.66 -12.70
CA PHE A 89 -5.65 10.61 -11.24
C PHE A 89 -4.87 11.79 -10.64
N ILE A 90 -3.69 12.11 -11.19
CA ILE A 90 -2.87 13.25 -10.75
C ILE A 90 -3.62 14.57 -10.96
N ASP A 91 -4.23 14.79 -12.12
CA ASP A 91 -5.04 15.99 -12.40
C ASP A 91 -6.18 16.13 -11.37
N GLY A 92 -6.80 15.01 -10.98
CA GLY A 92 -7.81 14.97 -9.93
C GLY A 92 -7.28 15.28 -8.52
N LEU A 93 -6.01 14.99 -8.23
CA LEU A 93 -5.36 15.40 -6.98
C LEU A 93 -5.06 16.90 -6.96
N GLU A 94 -4.56 17.44 -8.07
CA GLU A 94 -4.26 18.87 -8.20
C GLU A 94 -5.51 19.74 -8.05
N LYS A 95 -6.60 19.36 -8.73
CA LYS A 95 -7.90 20.04 -8.58
C LYS A 95 -8.39 20.03 -7.13
N ARG A 96 -8.22 18.91 -6.42
CA ARG A 96 -8.59 18.81 -5.00
C ARG A 96 -7.71 19.69 -4.12
N LYS A 97 -6.40 19.75 -4.38
CA LYS A 97 -5.47 20.66 -3.68
C LYS A 97 -5.89 22.12 -3.83
N GLU A 98 -6.23 22.55 -5.04
CA GLU A 98 -6.68 23.93 -5.28
C GLU A 98 -8.05 24.21 -4.63
N ALA A 99 -8.97 23.26 -4.64
CA ALA A 99 -10.25 23.39 -3.94
C ALA A 99 -10.08 23.54 -2.42
N LEU A 100 -9.12 22.82 -1.82
CA LEU A 100 -8.81 22.92 -0.39
C LEU A 100 -8.22 24.29 -0.03
N LYS A 101 -7.31 24.83 -0.85
CA LYS A 101 -6.77 26.19 -0.67
C LYS A 101 -7.87 27.25 -0.70
N LYS A 102 -8.80 27.15 -1.67
CA LYS A 102 -9.93 28.09 -1.77
C LYS A 102 -10.84 28.02 -0.54
N LYS A 103 -11.11 26.82 -0.02
CA LYS A 103 -11.91 26.66 1.21
C LYS A 103 -11.23 27.27 2.44
N ALA A 104 -9.91 27.10 2.57
CA ALA A 104 -9.16 27.72 3.65
C ALA A 104 -9.22 29.26 3.58
N ALA A 105 -9.05 29.84 2.39
CA ALA A 105 -9.17 31.28 2.18
C ALA A 105 -10.59 31.83 2.51
N TRP A 106 -11.65 31.13 2.10
CA TRP A 106 -13.04 31.52 2.43
C TRP A 106 -13.34 31.49 3.94
N GLN A 107 -12.66 30.64 4.71
CA GLN A 107 -12.82 30.57 6.16
C GLN A 107 -12.07 31.69 6.90
N GLU A 108 -10.99 32.20 6.32
CA GLU A 108 -10.22 33.33 6.87
C GLU A 108 -10.88 34.68 6.56
N ASP A 109 -11.60 34.81 5.43
CA ASP A 109 -12.25 36.05 4.99
C ASP A 109 -13.65 36.30 5.61
N GLY A 110 -14.07 35.55 6.63
CA GLY A 110 -15.28 35.87 7.41
C GLY A 110 -16.62 35.69 6.66
N GLY A 111 -16.70 34.77 5.69
CA GLY A 111 -17.91 34.50 4.90
C GLY A 111 -18.97 33.65 5.63
N GLY A 112 -19.46 34.11 6.77
CA GLY A 112 -20.66 33.56 7.43
C GLY A 112 -21.90 34.36 7.04
N MET A 113 -22.74 33.78 6.18
CA MET A 113 -24.08 34.31 5.92
C MET A 113 -24.86 34.30 7.24
N LYS A 114 -25.19 35.48 7.78
CA LYS A 114 -26.19 35.60 8.84
C LYS A 114 -27.55 35.39 8.18
N ASP A 115 -28.15 34.23 8.43
CA ASP A 115 -29.56 33.98 8.13
C ASP A 115 -30.41 35.03 8.86
N ALA A 116 -31.23 35.75 8.12
CA ALA A 116 -32.24 36.68 8.59
C ALA A 116 -33.61 36.23 8.07
#